data_AF-A0A5K1K0S7-F1
#
_entry.id   AF-A0A5K1K0S7-F1
#
_cell.length_a   1.000
_cell.length_b   1.000
_cell.length_c   1.000
_cell.angle_alpha   90.00
_cell.angle_beta   90.00
_cell.angle_gamma   90.00
#
_symmetry.space_group_name_H-M   'P 1'
#
loop_
_entity.id
_entity.type
_entity.pdbx_description
1 polymer ?
#
loop_
_entity_poly.entity_id
_entity_poly.type
_entity_poly.pdbx_seq_one_letter_code
_entity_poly.pdbx_strand_id
1 'polypeptide(L)'
;MIPVPLLVHTLLSLVCLLSVSTPTRATEWIDYPDNGTATLTHYTLPNGYIAACGCTGASTQYPTVAMSQYAYGSSTGYGPSCGRCFKITLLDSYTGTPPFFPNVTKSVVVKVTDLCPAGGAGWCSATPNKPNQSGKYINFDLAWPSVAIPNDFFPSDEALYGYTVGMIQMSLENLELI
;
A
#
# COMPACT_ATOMS: atom_id res chain seq x y z
N MET A 1 33.07 52.97 27.41
CA MET A 1 32.28 52.27 28.45
C MET A 1 30.88 52.03 27.88
N ILE A 2 30.61 50.83 27.41
CA ILE A 2 29.32 50.49 26.78
C ILE A 2 28.34 50.12 27.92
N PRO A 3 27.11 50.64 27.92
CA PRO A 3 26.17 50.40 29.00
C PRO A 3 25.74 48.92 29.01
N VAL A 4 25.88 48.29 30.18
CA VAL A 4 25.57 46.87 30.50
C VAL A 4 24.19 46.36 29.98
N PRO A 5 23.10 47.15 29.92
CA PRO A 5 21.80 46.65 29.45
C PRO A 5 21.76 46.33 27.94
N LEU A 6 22.64 46.96 27.15
CA LEU A 6 22.68 46.81 25.69
C LEU A 6 23.38 45.51 25.25
N LEU A 7 24.30 45.01 26.10
CA LEU A 7 25.02 43.75 25.89
C LEU A 7 24.12 42.52 26.13
N VAL A 8 23.15 42.62 27.03
CA VAL A 8 22.21 41.52 27.38
C VAL A 8 21.16 41.31 26.28
N HIS A 9 20.66 42.40 25.68
CA HIS A 9 19.66 42.34 24.59
C HIS A 9 20.24 41.79 23.28
N THR A 10 21.53 42.02 23.02
CA THR A 10 22.23 41.51 21.84
C THR A 10 22.58 40.03 21.97
N LEU A 11 22.92 39.54 23.17
CA LEU A 11 23.10 38.11 23.42
C LEU A 11 21.78 37.33 23.33
N LEU A 12 20.67 37.88 23.84
CA LEU A 12 19.37 37.19 23.83
C LEU A 12 18.80 37.02 22.40
N SER A 13 19.03 38.01 21.54
CA SER A 13 18.63 37.96 20.12
C SER A 13 19.45 36.95 19.30
N LEU A 14 20.73 36.73 19.64
CA LEU A 14 21.60 35.77 18.95
C LEU A 14 21.29 34.32 19.32
N VAL A 15 20.88 34.05 20.56
CA VAL A 15 20.46 32.71 21.02
C VAL A 15 19.16 32.26 20.35
N CYS A 16 18.27 33.19 20.00
CA CYS A 16 17.00 32.87 19.34
C CYS A 16 17.17 32.55 17.82
N LEU A 17 18.27 32.97 17.19
CA LEU A 17 18.59 32.67 15.78
C LEU A 17 19.32 31.33 15.60
N LEU A 18 19.80 30.74 16.70
CA LEU A 18 20.42 29.40 16.73
C LEU A 18 19.41 28.30 17.09
N SER A 19 18.10 28.59 17.03
CA SER A 19 17.06 27.57 17.06
C SER A 19 17.28 26.58 15.93
N VAL A 20 17.92 25.47 16.30
CA VAL A 20 18.28 24.32 15.48
C VAL A 20 17.10 23.93 14.62
N SER A 21 17.17 24.28 13.34
CA SER A 21 16.33 23.71 12.30
C SER A 21 16.69 22.23 12.17
N THR A 22 16.05 21.38 12.97
CA THR A 22 16.10 19.93 12.75
C THR A 22 15.58 19.67 11.35
N PRO A 23 16.33 19.00 10.46
CA PRO A 23 15.82 18.65 9.16
C PRO A 23 14.60 17.74 9.36
N THR A 24 13.42 18.25 9.05
CA THR A 24 12.22 17.41 8.89
C THR A 24 12.53 16.47 7.74
N ARG A 25 12.86 15.21 8.05
CA ARG A 25 12.93 14.18 7.02
C ARG A 25 11.51 13.96 6.55
N ALA A 26 11.17 14.51 5.38
CA ALA A 26 9.99 14.07 4.66
C ALA A 26 10.07 12.53 4.59
N THR A 27 8.99 11.85 4.97
CA THR A 27 8.92 10.41 4.73
C THR A 27 8.99 10.23 3.23
N GLU A 28 10.05 9.59 2.77
CA GLU A 28 10.16 9.20 1.37
C GLU A 28 9.08 8.15 1.12
N TRP A 29 8.16 8.45 0.22
CA TRP A 29 7.14 7.52 -0.25
C TRP A 29 7.69 6.76 -1.47
N ILE A 30 7.12 5.60 -1.76
CA ILE A 30 7.50 4.85 -2.96
C ILE A 30 6.85 5.54 -4.15
N ASP A 31 7.68 6.07 -5.04
CA ASP A 31 7.28 6.38 -6.40
C ASP A 31 7.24 5.07 -7.19
N TYR A 32 6.14 4.83 -7.91
CA TYR A 32 5.95 3.62 -8.69
C TYR A 32 5.47 3.92 -10.10
N PRO A 33 5.92 3.14 -11.09
CA PRO A 33 5.46 3.26 -12.48
C PRO A 33 4.00 2.86 -12.63
N ASP A 34 3.40 3.26 -13.76
CA ASP A 34 2.05 2.85 -14.14
C ASP A 34 1.92 1.37 -14.50
N ASN A 35 3.02 0.64 -14.65
CA ASN A 35 2.96 -0.80 -14.86
C ASN A 35 4.13 -1.48 -14.14
N GLY A 36 3.96 -2.75 -13.80
CA GLY A 36 5.01 -3.49 -13.12
C GLY A 36 4.51 -4.79 -12.50
N THR A 37 5.20 -5.23 -11.45
CA THR A 37 4.81 -6.40 -10.66
C THR A 37 4.68 -6.05 -9.19
N ALA A 38 3.73 -6.68 -8.52
CA ALA A 38 3.45 -6.51 -7.10
C ALA A 38 3.14 -7.87 -6.46
N THR A 39 3.11 -7.89 -5.14
CA THR A 39 2.49 -9.00 -4.40
C THR A 39 0.99 -8.72 -4.22
N LEU A 40 0.20 -9.78 -4.23
CA LEU A 40 -1.23 -9.77 -3.96
C LEU A 40 -1.55 -10.67 -2.78
N THR A 41 -2.20 -10.10 -1.78
CA THR A 41 -2.85 -10.81 -0.68
C THR A 41 -4.36 -10.55 -0.74
N HIS A 42 -5.11 -11.11 0.20
CA HIS A 42 -6.50 -10.72 0.41
C HIS A 42 -6.82 -10.58 1.88
N TYR A 43 -7.87 -9.80 2.15
CA TYR A 43 -8.44 -9.61 3.47
C TYR A 43 -9.97 -9.51 3.37
N THR A 44 -10.64 -9.82 4.47
CA THR A 44 -12.10 -9.64 4.55
C THR A 44 -12.42 -8.21 4.95
N LEU A 45 -13.20 -7.53 4.11
CA LEU A 45 -13.70 -6.19 4.36
C LEU A 45 -15.21 -6.25 4.64
N PRO A 46 -15.68 -5.84 5.83
CA PRO A 46 -17.12 -5.85 6.14
C PRO A 46 -17.91 -4.97 5.18
N ASN A 47 -19.12 -5.40 4.79
CA ASN A 47 -20.00 -4.61 3.94
C ASN A 47 -20.35 -3.26 4.62
N GLY A 48 -20.24 -2.16 3.88
CA GLY A 48 -20.51 -0.81 4.40
C GLY A 48 -19.34 -0.17 5.15
N TYR A 49 -18.19 -0.83 5.25
CA TYR A 49 -17.02 -0.29 5.95
C TYR A 49 -16.45 0.96 5.26
N ILE A 50 -16.03 1.94 6.06
CA ILE A 50 -15.36 3.16 5.58
C ILE A 50 -13.86 2.95 5.78
N ALA A 51 -13.20 2.60 4.67
CA ALA A 51 -11.77 2.32 4.60
C ALA A 51 -10.89 3.59 4.68
N ALA A 52 -9.57 3.43 4.68
CA ALA A 52 -8.63 4.54 4.89
C ALA A 52 -8.75 5.69 3.88
N CYS A 53 -9.27 5.45 2.66
CA CYS A 53 -9.58 6.50 1.68
C CYS A 53 -10.87 7.29 1.98
N GLY A 54 -11.63 6.91 3.01
CA GLY A 54 -12.79 7.69 3.49
C GLY A 54 -13.93 7.76 2.50
N CYS A 55 -13.93 6.86 1.54
CA CYS A 55 -15.02 6.69 0.59
C CYS A 55 -16.29 6.23 1.32
N THR A 56 -17.44 6.33 0.65
CA THR A 56 -18.71 5.84 1.20
C THR A 56 -18.64 4.33 1.50
N GLY A 57 -19.42 3.85 2.47
CA GLY A 57 -19.54 2.41 2.73
C GLY A 57 -19.98 1.58 1.51
N ALA A 58 -20.65 2.19 0.52
CA ALA A 58 -20.98 1.53 -0.75
C ALA A 58 -19.74 1.12 -1.58
N SER A 59 -18.55 1.64 -1.27
CA SER A 59 -17.31 1.24 -1.92
C SER A 59 -17.01 -0.26 -1.77
N THR A 60 -17.49 -0.90 -0.70
CA THR A 60 -17.35 -2.35 -0.47
C THR A 60 -18.17 -3.20 -1.45
N GLN A 61 -19.03 -2.59 -2.26
CA GLN A 61 -19.82 -3.25 -3.31
C GLN A 61 -19.08 -3.30 -4.65
N TYR A 62 -17.85 -2.76 -4.72
CA TYR A 62 -17.00 -2.75 -5.91
C TYR A 62 -15.65 -3.43 -5.63
N PRO A 63 -14.91 -3.87 -6.65
CA PRO A 63 -13.59 -4.43 -6.45
C PRO A 63 -12.66 -3.36 -5.86
N THR A 64 -12.21 -3.60 -4.65
CA THR A 64 -11.42 -2.65 -3.87
C THR A 64 -10.19 -3.32 -3.30
N VAL A 65 -9.18 -2.51 -3.04
CA VAL A 65 -7.88 -2.99 -2.58
C VAL A 65 -7.28 -2.05 -1.55
N ALA A 66 -6.55 -2.62 -0.60
CA ALA A 66 -5.64 -1.88 0.26
C ALA A 66 -4.25 -1.84 -0.36
N MET A 67 -3.60 -0.68 -0.40
CA MET A 67 -2.24 -0.55 -0.95
C MET A 67 -1.21 -0.44 0.18
N SER A 68 -0.05 -1.07 0.04
CA SER A 68 1.04 -1.03 1.04
C SER A 68 1.44 0.40 1.37
N GLN A 69 1.50 0.74 2.67
CA GLN A 69 1.65 2.09 3.21
C GLN A 69 2.58 3.04 2.44
N TYR A 70 3.80 2.59 2.13
CA TYR A 70 4.77 3.45 1.47
C TYR A 70 4.41 3.78 0.01
N ALA A 71 3.72 2.88 -0.68
CA ALA A 71 3.16 3.14 -2.01
C ALA A 71 1.76 3.78 -1.94
N TYR A 72 1.03 3.57 -0.83
CA TYR A 72 -0.22 4.26 -0.57
C TYR A 72 -0.01 5.78 -0.40
N GLY A 73 1.12 6.15 0.22
CA GLY A 73 1.62 7.51 0.35
C GLY A 73 1.13 8.27 1.60
N SER A 74 0.66 7.54 2.61
CA SER A 74 0.22 8.09 3.89
C SER A 74 0.19 6.99 4.97
N SER A 75 0.32 7.39 6.24
CA SER A 75 0.22 6.49 7.41
C SER A 75 -0.90 6.87 8.39
N THR A 76 -1.62 7.97 8.14
CA THR A 76 -2.55 8.57 9.10
C THR A 76 -3.92 8.94 8.51
N GLY A 77 -4.07 8.91 7.19
CA GLY A 77 -5.30 9.28 6.48
C GLY A 77 -5.15 9.11 4.98
N TYR A 78 -5.93 9.85 4.19
CA TYR A 78 -5.94 9.74 2.73
C TYR A 78 -4.56 9.91 2.10
N GLY A 79 -4.12 8.91 1.36
CA GLY A 79 -2.89 8.95 0.56
C GLY A 79 -3.15 9.33 -0.90
N PRO A 80 -2.12 9.76 -1.65
CA PRO A 80 -2.20 10.09 -3.07
C PRO A 80 -2.65 8.92 -3.96
N SER A 81 -2.55 7.68 -3.47
CA SER A 81 -3.06 6.50 -4.18
C SER A 81 -4.59 6.35 -4.13
N CYS A 82 -5.28 7.04 -3.22
CA CYS A 82 -6.73 6.90 -3.07
C CYS A 82 -7.48 7.20 -4.36
N GLY A 83 -8.35 6.26 -4.77
CA GLY A 83 -9.15 6.36 -5.99
C GLY A 83 -8.43 5.92 -7.26
N ARG A 84 -7.10 5.72 -7.25
CA ARG A 84 -6.38 5.14 -8.39
C ARG A 84 -6.91 3.73 -8.67
N CYS A 85 -6.99 3.38 -9.95
CA CYS A 85 -7.50 2.11 -10.40
C CYS A 85 -6.41 1.30 -11.09
N PHE A 86 -6.35 0.01 -10.77
CA PHE A 86 -5.34 -0.89 -11.31
C PHE A 86 -6.01 -2.12 -11.88
N LYS A 87 -5.60 -2.52 -13.09
CA LYS A 87 -5.83 -3.87 -13.58
C LYS A 87 -4.78 -4.78 -12.97
N ILE A 88 -5.25 -5.67 -12.13
CA ILE A 88 -4.44 -6.70 -11.47
C ILE A 88 -4.61 -7.99 -12.25
N THR A 89 -3.50 -8.63 -12.64
CA THR A 89 -3.50 -9.92 -13.33
C THR A 89 -2.67 -10.93 -12.56
N LEU A 90 -3.24 -12.09 -12.26
CA LEU A 90 -2.55 -13.17 -11.54
C LEU A 90 -1.49 -13.81 -12.43
N LEU A 91 -0.24 -13.93 -11.93
CA LEU A 91 0.87 -14.55 -12.66
C LEU A 91 1.27 -15.91 -12.07
N ASP A 92 1.68 -15.96 -10.80
CA ASP A 92 2.16 -17.17 -10.13
C ASP A 92 2.02 -17.05 -8.61
N SER A 93 2.11 -18.15 -7.86
CA SER A 93 2.11 -18.11 -6.38
C SER A 93 3.53 -18.14 -5.82
N TYR A 94 3.81 -17.33 -4.78
CA TYR A 94 5.09 -17.40 -4.06
C TYR A 94 5.18 -18.55 -3.06
N THR A 95 4.05 -18.92 -2.45
CA THR A 95 4.01 -19.83 -1.30
C THR A 95 3.53 -21.23 -1.65
N GLY A 96 3.25 -21.51 -2.93
CA GLY A 96 2.71 -22.78 -3.37
C GLY A 96 3.73 -23.89 -3.50
N THR A 97 3.37 -25.07 -2.98
CA THR A 97 4.12 -26.31 -3.21
C THR A 97 3.15 -27.38 -3.71
N PRO A 98 3.13 -27.70 -5.02
CA PRO A 98 4.00 -27.18 -6.08
C PRO A 98 3.70 -25.70 -6.43
N PRO A 99 4.61 -24.98 -7.11
CA PRO A 99 4.33 -23.63 -7.58
C PRO A 99 3.08 -23.58 -8.46
N PHE A 100 2.18 -22.64 -8.19
CA PHE A 100 1.00 -22.43 -9.02
C PHE A 100 1.34 -21.57 -10.25
N PHE A 101 1.10 -22.13 -11.44
CA PHE A 101 1.12 -21.42 -12.71
C PHE A 101 -0.25 -21.60 -13.39
N PRO A 102 -1.08 -20.55 -13.50
CA PRO A 102 -2.40 -20.66 -14.08
C PRO A 102 -2.31 -20.91 -15.60
N ASN A 103 -3.05 -21.91 -16.10
CA ASN A 103 -3.24 -22.10 -17.55
C ASN A 103 -4.03 -20.94 -18.19
N VAL A 104 -4.89 -20.28 -17.40
CA VAL A 104 -5.66 -19.10 -17.81
C VAL A 104 -5.48 -18.03 -16.75
N THR A 105 -4.94 -16.88 -17.16
CA THR A 105 -4.72 -15.74 -16.26
C THR A 105 -6.05 -15.03 -15.99
N LYS A 106 -6.32 -14.75 -14.72
CA LYS A 106 -7.48 -13.95 -14.29
C LYS A 106 -7.03 -12.53 -14.02
N SER A 107 -7.88 -11.57 -14.40
CA SER A 107 -7.67 -10.16 -14.12
C SER A 107 -8.89 -9.51 -13.49
N VAL A 108 -8.65 -8.50 -12.65
CA VAL A 108 -9.70 -7.66 -12.07
C VAL A 108 -9.22 -6.21 -12.04
N VAL A 109 -10.13 -5.29 -12.34
CA VAL A 109 -9.86 -3.85 -12.15
C VAL A 109 -10.31 -3.47 -10.75
N VAL A 110 -9.38 -2.98 -9.94
CA VAL A 110 -9.63 -2.61 -8.54
C VAL A 110 -9.39 -1.14 -8.33
N LYS A 111 -10.08 -0.56 -7.35
CA LYS A 111 -9.84 0.79 -6.86
C LYS A 111 -9.12 0.74 -5.51
N VAL A 112 -8.09 1.56 -5.34
CA VAL A 112 -7.46 1.75 -4.03
C VAL A 112 -8.40 2.54 -3.14
N THR A 113 -8.92 1.87 -2.11
CA THR A 113 -9.82 2.50 -1.12
C THR A 113 -9.30 2.37 0.30
N ASP A 114 -8.25 1.56 0.52
CA ASP A 114 -7.74 1.29 1.85
C ASP A 114 -6.21 1.31 1.91
N LEU A 115 -5.72 1.32 3.15
CA LEU A 115 -4.32 1.28 3.51
C LEU A 115 -3.99 -0.11 4.04
N CYS A 116 -2.93 -0.74 3.52
CA CYS A 116 -2.28 -1.85 4.19
C CYS A 116 -1.10 -1.31 5.02
N PRO A 117 -1.22 -1.24 6.36
CA PRO A 117 -0.21 -0.58 7.21
C PRO A 117 1.17 -1.24 7.13
N ALA A 118 2.20 -0.45 7.45
CA ALA A 118 3.58 -0.93 7.46
C ALA A 118 3.74 -2.15 8.38
N GLY A 119 4.56 -3.11 7.94
CA GLY A 119 4.71 -4.41 8.58
C GLY A 119 3.81 -5.43 7.93
N GLY A 120 2.49 -5.36 8.19
CA GLY A 120 1.52 -6.39 7.80
C GLY A 120 2.01 -7.80 8.16
N ALA A 121 1.58 -8.82 7.41
CA ALA A 121 2.18 -10.17 7.49
C ALA A 121 3.52 -10.27 6.71
N GLY A 122 4.32 -9.21 6.72
CA GLY A 122 5.56 -9.06 5.95
C GLY A 122 5.35 -8.52 4.53
N TRP A 123 4.15 -8.58 3.97
CA TRP A 123 3.84 -8.20 2.60
C TRP A 123 3.80 -6.69 2.36
N CYS A 124 3.26 -5.94 3.32
CA CYS A 124 3.17 -4.48 3.27
C CYS A 124 4.37 -3.79 3.96
N SER A 125 5.49 -4.51 4.10
CA SER A 125 6.70 -4.03 4.79
C SER A 125 7.68 -3.26 3.91
N ALA A 126 7.40 -3.13 2.61
CA ALA A 126 8.26 -2.41 1.69
C ALA A 126 8.39 -0.93 2.08
N THR A 127 9.60 -0.39 1.93
CA THR A 127 9.96 1.02 2.06
C THR A 127 10.67 1.45 0.78
N PRO A 128 10.95 2.75 0.56
CA PRO A 128 11.66 3.21 -0.65
C PRO A 128 13.02 2.54 -0.85
N ASN A 129 13.67 2.13 0.23
CA ASN A 129 15.02 1.59 0.22
C ASN A 129 15.06 0.06 0.47
N LYS A 130 13.91 -0.59 0.66
CA LYS A 130 13.84 -2.01 0.99
C LYS A 130 12.54 -2.64 0.47
N PRO A 131 12.59 -3.65 -0.40
CA PRO A 131 11.39 -4.36 -0.82
C PRO A 131 10.81 -5.22 0.31
N ASN A 132 9.58 -5.71 0.12
CA ASN A 132 8.99 -6.73 0.98
C ASN A 132 9.71 -8.09 0.86
N GLN A 133 9.24 -9.09 1.59
CA GLN A 133 9.89 -10.41 1.65
C GLN A 133 9.94 -11.18 0.31
N SER A 134 9.14 -10.80 -0.69
CA SER A 134 9.21 -11.36 -2.05
C SER A 134 9.94 -10.44 -3.05
N GLY A 135 10.66 -9.42 -2.57
CA GLY A 135 11.41 -8.52 -3.43
C GLY A 135 10.54 -7.51 -4.19
N LYS A 136 9.27 -7.31 -3.80
CA LYS A 136 8.38 -6.32 -4.41
C LYS A 136 8.24 -5.06 -3.54
N TYR A 137 8.08 -3.92 -4.20
CA TYR A 137 7.90 -2.63 -3.52
C TYR A 137 6.43 -2.27 -3.27
N ILE A 138 5.50 -3.02 -3.88
CA ILE A 138 4.07 -2.80 -3.74
C ILE A 138 3.42 -4.11 -3.32
N ASN A 139 2.57 -4.04 -2.31
CA ASN A 139 1.56 -5.05 -2.03
C ASN A 139 0.16 -4.47 -2.23
N PHE A 140 -0.69 -5.25 -2.85
CA PHE A 140 -2.12 -5.05 -2.92
C PHE A 140 -2.80 -6.09 -2.04
N ASP A 141 -3.66 -5.65 -1.11
CA ASP A 141 -4.50 -6.53 -0.32
C ASP A 141 -5.93 -6.46 -0.85
N LEU A 142 -6.37 -7.48 -1.58
CA LEU A 142 -7.67 -7.49 -2.24
C LEU A 142 -8.78 -7.66 -1.21
N ALA A 143 -9.83 -6.84 -1.28
CA ALA A 143 -11.04 -7.05 -0.49
C ALA A 143 -11.80 -8.27 -1.03
N TRP A 144 -11.42 -9.44 -0.53
CA TRP A 144 -11.91 -10.74 -0.99
C TRP A 144 -11.96 -11.75 0.17
N PRO A 145 -13.05 -12.52 0.30
CA PRO A 145 -14.22 -12.59 -0.60
C PRO A 145 -15.07 -11.32 -0.58
N SER A 146 -15.70 -10.99 -1.72
CA SER A 146 -16.63 -9.87 -1.85
C SER A 146 -17.67 -10.14 -2.95
N VAL A 147 -18.78 -9.40 -2.94
CA VAL A 147 -19.84 -9.54 -3.96
C VAL A 147 -19.40 -9.09 -5.37
N ALA A 148 -18.30 -8.33 -5.45
CA ALA A 148 -17.84 -7.70 -6.68
C ALA A 148 -16.74 -8.49 -7.40
N ILE A 149 -16.19 -9.52 -6.76
CA ILE A 149 -15.07 -10.31 -7.27
C ILE A 149 -15.49 -11.79 -7.26
N PRO A 150 -15.30 -12.53 -8.37
CA PRO A 150 -15.66 -13.94 -8.41
C PRO A 150 -15.07 -14.76 -7.25
N ASN A 151 -15.86 -15.69 -6.72
CA ASN A 151 -15.43 -16.59 -5.64
C ASN A 151 -14.29 -17.53 -6.03
N ASP A 152 -14.00 -17.65 -7.34
CA ASP A 152 -12.91 -18.46 -7.86
C ASP A 152 -11.71 -17.59 -8.31
N PHE A 153 -11.70 -16.29 -7.99
CA PHE A 153 -10.64 -15.38 -8.42
C PHE A 153 -9.27 -15.81 -7.90
N PHE A 154 -9.16 -16.12 -6.60
CA PHE A 154 -7.99 -16.78 -6.06
C PHE A 154 -8.06 -18.29 -6.33
N PRO A 155 -6.96 -18.92 -6.80
CA PRO A 155 -6.88 -20.37 -6.89
C PRO A 155 -6.95 -20.95 -5.48
N SER A 156 -7.91 -21.83 -5.27
CA SER A 156 -8.13 -22.54 -4.02
C SER A 156 -8.13 -24.05 -4.30
N ASP A 157 -6.99 -24.69 -4.13
CA ASP A 157 -6.89 -26.14 -4.06
C ASP A 157 -5.85 -26.51 -3.01
N GLU A 158 -6.29 -26.53 -1.75
CA GLU A 158 -5.42 -26.83 -0.61
C GLU A 158 -4.86 -28.25 -0.68
N ALA A 159 -5.63 -29.20 -1.22
CA ALA A 159 -5.19 -30.58 -1.38
C ALA A 159 -4.03 -30.68 -2.39
N LEU A 160 -4.02 -29.84 -3.42
CA LEU A 160 -2.97 -29.81 -4.42
C LEU A 160 -1.78 -28.94 -4.02
N TYR A 161 -2.03 -27.72 -3.52
CA TYR A 161 -1.00 -26.69 -3.34
C TYR A 161 -0.54 -26.50 -1.88
N GLY A 162 -1.20 -27.16 -0.92
CA GLY A 162 -0.86 -27.09 0.50
C GLY A 162 -1.24 -25.77 1.18
N TYR A 163 -2.06 -24.93 0.53
CA TYR A 163 -2.57 -23.69 1.12
C TYR A 163 -4.02 -23.44 0.70
N THR A 164 -4.81 -22.89 1.62
CA THR A 164 -6.23 -22.59 1.39
C THR A 164 -6.42 -21.40 0.45
N VAL A 165 -5.62 -20.33 0.59
CA VAL A 165 -5.62 -19.16 -0.31
C VAL A 165 -4.26 -18.47 -0.16
N GLY A 166 -3.42 -18.56 -1.19
CA GLY A 166 -1.98 -18.29 -1.10
C GLY A 166 -1.61 -16.96 -1.72
N MET A 167 -0.51 -16.39 -1.25
CA MET A 167 0.05 -15.14 -1.76
C MET A 167 0.48 -15.27 -3.21
N ILE A 168 0.08 -14.31 -4.05
CA ILE A 168 0.24 -14.38 -5.51
C ILE A 168 1.13 -13.25 -6.00
N GLN A 169 2.08 -13.54 -6.88
CA GLN A 169 2.70 -12.55 -7.74
C GLN A 169 1.69 -12.09 -8.80
N MET A 170 1.54 -10.79 -8.94
CA MET A 170 0.69 -10.18 -9.96
C MET A 170 1.47 -9.22 -10.84
N SER A 171 1.03 -9.07 -12.09
CA SER A 171 1.31 -7.87 -12.86
C SER A 171 0.24 -6.82 -12.56
N LEU A 172 0.68 -5.57 -12.49
CA LEU A 172 -0.18 -4.40 -12.35
C LEU A 172 -0.06 -3.52 -13.59
N GLU A 173 -1.19 -2.96 -13.98
CA GLU A 173 -1.32 -1.89 -14.95
C GLU A 173 -2.25 -0.85 -14.34
N ASN A 174 -1.72 0.32 -13.99
CA ASN A 174 -2.46 1.51 -13.60
C ASN A 174 -3.32 1.91 -14.79
N LEU A 175 -4.63 1.82 -14.59
CA LEU A 175 -5.58 2.36 -15.52
C LEU A 175 -5.80 3.79 -15.03
N GLU A 176 -5.01 4.74 -15.50
CA GLU A 176 -5.33 6.16 -15.32
C GLU A 176 -6.75 6.39 -15.86
N LEU A 177 -7.73 6.36 -14.95
CA LEU A 177 -9.08 6.79 -15.24
C LEU A 177 -9.07 8.31 -15.12
N ILE A 178 -8.84 8.96 -16.25
CA ILE A 178 -9.09 10.40 -16.46
C ILE A 178 -10.55 10.69 -16.13
#